data_AF-A0A855SGB7-F1
#
_entry.id   AF-A0A855SGB7-F1
#
_cell.length_a   1.000
_cell.length_b   1.000
_cell.length_c   1.000
_cell.angle_alpha   90.00
_cell.angle_beta   90.00
_cell.angle_gamma   90.00
#
_symmetry.space_group_name_H-M   'P 1'
#
loop_
_entity.id
_entity.type
_entity.pdbx_description
1 polymer ?
#
loop_
_entity_poly.entity_id
_entity_poly.type
_entity_poly.pdbx_seq_one_letter_code
_entity_poly.pdbx_strand_id
1 'polypeptide(L)'
;MKRLTITTLLAVALLSGCSSKEDVIPDVPPSNLYATAQTALQKGNWTSAIEQLEALDSRYPFGAYSDQVQLDLIYAYYKSDDLALGEATIERFLRLNPDNPQADWVVYMRGLTHMAQDRSFMHDMFNINRFDRDPTPSRQAFKDFKYLLERYPESEYGADAKARMIFLKNRLANYDLATADFYIRREAWIAAINRCQQIQRLYPDTEAARQSLALEKIAYEKLNLQKEVERTDKLMKLNPAN
;
A
#
# COMPACT_ATOMS: atom_id res chain seq x y z
N MET A 1 -2.34 50.48 -24.31
CA MET A 1 -3.37 50.67 -23.25
C MET A 1 -4.26 49.43 -23.03
N LYS A 2 -4.81 48.78 -24.07
CA LYS A 2 -5.66 47.57 -23.90
C LYS A 2 -4.98 46.30 -23.35
N ARG A 3 -3.64 46.16 -23.48
CA ARG A 3 -2.89 45.02 -22.93
C ARG A 3 -2.58 45.17 -21.43
N LEU A 4 -2.48 46.40 -20.93
CA LEU A 4 -2.23 46.69 -19.52
C LEU A 4 -3.47 46.47 -18.65
N THR A 5 -4.67 46.61 -19.23
CA THR A 5 -5.96 46.42 -18.56
C THR A 5 -6.32 44.95 -18.38
N ILE A 6 -5.78 44.06 -19.21
CA ILE A 6 -6.02 42.60 -19.12
C ILE A 6 -5.13 41.97 -18.04
N THR A 7 -3.89 42.43 -17.92
CA THR A 7 -2.96 41.97 -16.88
C THR A 7 -3.37 42.39 -15.47
N THR A 8 -3.98 43.58 -15.31
CA THR A 8 -4.54 44.01 -14.01
C THR A 8 -5.82 43.28 -13.65
N LEU A 9 -6.69 42.94 -14.60
CA LEU A 9 -7.90 42.15 -14.32
C LEU A 9 -7.57 40.72 -13.86
N LEU A 10 -6.51 40.12 -14.44
CA LEU A 10 -6.05 38.77 -14.07
C LEU A 10 -5.38 38.75 -12.68
N ALA A 11 -4.71 39.83 -12.27
CA ALA A 11 -4.11 39.96 -10.95
C ALA A 11 -5.13 40.13 -9.83
N VAL A 12 -6.29 40.74 -10.10
CA VAL A 12 -7.38 40.90 -9.11
C VAL A 12 -8.16 39.61 -8.91
N ALA A 13 -8.30 38.77 -9.94
CA ALA A 13 -8.94 37.46 -9.81
C ALA A 13 -8.17 36.50 -8.88
N LEU A 14 -6.84 36.63 -8.81
CA LEU A 14 -5.97 35.82 -7.95
C LEU A 14 -5.98 36.22 -6.47
N LEU A 15 -6.62 37.33 -6.10
CA LEU A 15 -6.75 37.80 -4.71
C LEU A 15 -8.08 37.40 -4.06
N SER A 16 -8.87 36.53 -4.70
CA SER A 16 -10.05 35.90 -4.10
C SER A 16 -9.60 34.84 -3.09
N GLY A 17 -9.07 35.27 -1.95
CA GLY A 17 -8.80 34.42 -0.81
C GLY A 17 -10.12 33.93 -0.22
N CYS A 18 -10.41 32.64 -0.37
CA CYS A 18 -11.47 31.99 0.39
C CYS A 18 -11.08 32.02 1.88
N SER A 19 -11.71 32.91 2.64
CA SER A 19 -11.77 32.79 4.10
C SER A 19 -12.69 31.63 4.42
N SER A 20 -12.13 30.42 4.60
CA SER A 20 -12.87 29.32 5.20
C SER A 20 -13.08 29.66 6.67
N LYS A 21 -14.32 29.81 7.10
CA LYS A 21 -14.66 29.78 8.53
C LYS A 21 -14.34 28.37 9.02
N GLU A 22 -13.56 28.25 10.09
CA GLU A 22 -13.48 27.00 10.85
C GLU A 22 -14.87 26.72 11.40
N ASP A 23 -15.57 25.75 10.81
CA ASP A 23 -16.82 25.23 11.36
C ASP A 23 -16.47 24.43 12.62
N VAL A 24 -16.51 25.11 13.76
CA VAL A 24 -16.31 24.48 15.07
C VAL A 24 -17.42 23.45 15.27
N ILE A 25 -17.04 22.18 15.37
CA ILE A 25 -17.97 21.08 15.64
C ILE A 25 -18.74 21.40 16.93
N PRO A 26 -20.08 21.53 16.87
CA PRO A 26 -20.87 21.99 18.01
C PRO A 26 -20.70 21.07 19.21
N ASP A 27 -20.80 21.63 20.41
CA ASP A 27 -20.74 20.87 21.66
C ASP A 27 -22.10 20.20 21.92
N VAL A 28 -22.30 19.05 21.27
CA VAL A 28 -23.49 18.21 21.38
C VAL A 28 -23.13 16.86 22.02
N PRO A 29 -24.13 16.13 22.56
CA PRO A 29 -23.88 14.83 23.20
C PRO A 29 -23.12 13.85 22.29
N PRO A 30 -22.25 12.98 22.83
CA PRO A 30 -21.47 12.02 22.05
C PRO A 30 -22.30 11.16 21.10
N SER A 31 -23.50 10.74 21.53
CA SER A 31 -24.42 9.96 20.71
C SER A 31 -24.87 10.70 19.44
N ASN A 32 -25.06 12.01 19.53
CA ASN A 32 -25.51 12.84 18.41
C ASN A 32 -24.37 13.07 17.42
N LEU A 33 -23.16 13.33 17.91
CA LEU A 33 -21.96 13.40 17.07
C LEU A 33 -21.76 12.08 16.32
N TYR A 34 -21.88 10.96 17.04
CA TYR A 34 -21.65 9.64 16.46
C TYR A 34 -22.71 9.30 15.41
N ALA A 35 -23.99 9.58 15.67
CA ALA A 35 -25.05 9.42 14.67
C ALA A 35 -24.85 10.28 13.41
N THR A 36 -24.32 11.50 13.59
CA THR A 36 -23.99 12.41 12.49
C THR A 36 -22.82 11.86 11.66
N ALA A 37 -21.75 11.41 12.33
CA ALA A 37 -20.61 10.76 11.69
C ALA A 37 -21.04 9.53 10.88
N GLN A 38 -21.87 8.66 11.46
CA GLN A 38 -22.42 7.47 10.80
C GLN A 38 -23.24 7.83 9.55
N THR A 39 -24.05 8.88 9.62
CA THR A 39 -24.78 9.38 8.45
C THR A 39 -23.84 9.87 7.35
N ALA A 40 -22.74 10.55 7.72
CA ALA A 40 -21.73 11.02 6.77
C ALA A 40 -20.97 9.83 6.11
N LEU A 41 -20.58 8.82 6.89
CA LEU A 41 -19.96 7.59 6.39
C LEU A 41 -20.85 6.87 5.37
N GLN A 42 -22.14 6.68 5.69
CA GLN A 42 -23.09 6.00 4.82
C GLN A 42 -23.33 6.76 3.51
N LYS A 43 -23.22 8.10 3.54
CA LYS A 43 -23.32 8.96 2.35
C LYS A 43 -22.00 9.03 1.55
N GLY A 44 -20.92 8.42 2.03
CA GLY A 44 -19.59 8.52 1.43
C GLY A 44 -18.93 9.88 1.60
N ASN A 45 -19.42 10.71 2.54
CA ASN A 45 -18.79 11.99 2.87
C ASN A 45 -17.70 11.75 3.93
N TRP A 46 -16.55 11.27 3.47
CA TRP A 46 -15.43 10.86 4.34
C TRP A 46 -14.88 12.04 5.14
N THR A 47 -14.69 13.20 4.52
CA THR A 47 -14.16 14.40 5.19
C THR A 47 -15.03 14.80 6.38
N SER A 48 -16.35 14.92 6.17
CA SER A 48 -17.27 15.26 7.26
C SER A 48 -17.35 14.17 8.33
N ALA A 49 -17.26 12.89 7.93
CA ALA A 49 -17.21 11.79 8.90
C ALA A 49 -15.96 11.88 9.77
N ILE A 50 -14.78 12.07 9.17
CA ILE A 50 -13.49 12.19 9.85
C ILE A 50 -13.53 13.33 10.86
N GLU A 51 -13.99 14.53 10.48
CA GLU A 51 -14.08 15.69 11.38
C GLU A 51 -14.91 15.38 12.64
N GLN A 52 -16.07 14.73 12.47
CA GLN A 52 -16.95 14.36 13.59
C GLN A 52 -16.36 13.25 14.46
N LEU A 53 -15.70 12.27 13.85
CA LEU A 53 -15.06 11.14 14.54
C LEU A 53 -13.80 11.57 15.30
N GLU A 54 -12.97 12.44 14.73
CA GLU A 54 -11.81 13.03 15.40
C GLU A 54 -12.22 13.89 16.59
N ALA A 55 -13.29 14.68 16.44
CA ALA A 55 -13.87 15.42 17.55
C ALA A 55 -14.35 14.50 18.68
N LEU A 56 -14.94 13.34 18.34
CA LEU A 56 -15.33 12.31 19.32
C LEU A 56 -14.12 11.65 20.00
N ASP A 57 -13.13 11.20 19.24
CA ASP A 57 -11.91 10.55 19.75
C ASP A 57 -11.14 11.48 20.69
N SER A 58 -11.08 12.77 20.35
CA SER A 58 -10.41 13.81 21.15
C SER A 58 -11.17 14.17 22.43
N ARG A 59 -12.50 14.38 22.35
CA ARG A 59 -13.32 14.80 23.51
C ARG A 59 -13.64 13.65 24.46
N TYR A 60 -13.80 12.43 23.93
CA TYR A 60 -14.28 11.26 24.67
C TYR A 60 -13.43 10.01 24.42
N PRO A 61 -12.11 10.03 24.71
CA PRO A 61 -11.17 8.94 24.39
C PRO A 61 -11.47 7.60 25.09
N PHE A 62 -12.26 7.62 26.17
CA PHE A 62 -12.72 6.43 26.91
C PHE A 62 -14.26 6.32 26.92
N GLY A 63 -14.93 6.98 25.97
CA GLY A 63 -16.39 6.94 25.86
C GLY A 63 -16.91 5.57 25.41
N ALA A 64 -18.21 5.35 25.53
CA ALA A 64 -18.85 4.07 25.17
C ALA A 64 -18.64 3.66 23.69
N TYR A 65 -18.30 4.60 22.82
CA TYR A 65 -18.06 4.39 21.39
C TYR A 65 -16.58 4.46 21.00
N SER A 66 -15.64 4.57 21.95
CA SER A 66 -14.22 4.85 21.65
C SER A 66 -13.62 3.87 20.64
N ASP A 67 -13.84 2.57 20.85
CA ASP A 67 -13.31 1.54 19.96
C ASP A 67 -13.94 1.65 18.57
N GLN A 68 -15.26 1.77 18.50
CA GLN A 68 -15.98 1.86 17.23
C GLN A 68 -15.62 3.14 16.45
N VAL A 69 -15.43 4.27 17.14
CA VAL A 69 -14.97 5.53 16.54
C VAL A 69 -13.61 5.34 15.89
N GLN A 70 -12.69 4.60 16.54
CA GLN A 70 -11.38 4.31 15.94
C GLN A 70 -11.48 3.37 14.74
N LEU A 71 -12.35 2.35 14.79
CA LEU A 71 -12.61 1.49 13.63
C LEU A 71 -13.16 2.31 12.45
N ASP A 72 -14.13 3.19 12.72
CA ASP A 72 -14.73 4.06 11.70
C ASP A 72 -13.70 5.05 11.12
N LEU A 73 -12.80 5.60 11.94
CA LEU A 73 -11.70 6.45 11.48
C LEU A 73 -10.76 5.69 10.55
N ILE A 74 -10.36 4.47 10.91
CA ILE A 74 -9.50 3.62 10.08
C ILE A 74 -10.14 3.41 8.71
N TYR A 75 -11.44 3.10 8.68
CA TYR A 75 -12.18 2.94 7.44
C TYR A 75 -12.26 4.24 6.64
N ALA A 76 -12.61 5.35 7.28
CA ALA A 76 -12.77 6.64 6.64
C ALA A 76 -11.45 7.14 6.04
N TYR A 77 -10.34 7.08 6.78
CA TYR A 77 -9.01 7.45 6.30
C TYR A 77 -8.56 6.59 5.11
N TYR A 78 -8.84 5.27 5.15
CA TYR A 78 -8.55 4.42 4.00
C TYR A 78 -9.38 4.81 2.76
N LYS A 79 -10.63 5.21 2.95
CA LYS A 79 -11.52 5.63 1.86
C LYS A 79 -11.23 7.04 1.33
N SER A 80 -10.69 7.93 2.15
CA SER A 80 -10.27 9.28 1.76
C SER A 80 -8.85 9.35 1.22
N ASP A 81 -8.11 8.23 1.19
CA ASP A 81 -6.68 8.16 0.81
C ASP A 81 -5.74 8.86 1.82
N ASP A 82 -6.22 9.11 3.05
CA ASP A 82 -5.44 9.65 4.17
C ASP A 82 -4.66 8.52 4.88
N LEU A 83 -3.90 7.76 4.10
CA LEU A 83 -3.29 6.48 4.50
C LEU A 83 -2.35 6.62 5.71
N ALA A 84 -1.65 7.75 5.86
CA ALA A 84 -0.74 7.99 6.98
C ALA A 84 -1.49 8.15 8.32
N LEU A 85 -2.63 8.84 8.32
CA LEU A 85 -3.49 8.96 9.50
C LEU A 85 -4.17 7.63 9.81
N GLY A 86 -4.60 6.90 8.77
CA GLY A 86 -5.10 5.54 8.88
C GLY A 86 -4.10 4.61 9.56
N GLU A 87 -2.85 4.58 9.08
CA GLU A 87 -1.77 3.77 9.66
C GLU A 87 -1.51 4.11 11.14
N ALA A 88 -1.39 5.39 11.48
CA ALA A 88 -1.20 5.82 12.87
C ALA A 88 -2.37 5.40 13.78
N THR A 89 -3.60 5.47 13.27
CA THR A 89 -4.81 5.06 14.01
C THR A 89 -4.85 3.55 14.22
N ILE A 90 -4.50 2.77 13.18
CA ILE A 90 -4.38 1.31 13.24
C ILE A 90 -3.35 0.89 14.29
N GLU A 91 -2.14 1.47 14.27
CA GLU A 91 -1.09 1.13 15.23
C GLU A 91 -1.48 1.45 16.67
N ARG A 92 -2.14 2.59 16.87
CA ARG A 92 -2.68 2.97 18.18
C ARG A 92 -3.75 1.98 18.64
N PHE A 93 -4.70 1.62 17.78
CA PHE A 93 -5.76 0.68 18.12
C PHE A 93 -5.20 -0.68 18.53
N LEU A 94 -4.32 -1.28 17.71
CA LEU A 94 -3.74 -2.61 17.99
C LEU A 94 -2.91 -2.64 19.28
N ARG A 95 -2.27 -1.52 19.63
CA ARG A 95 -1.50 -1.39 20.87
C ARG A 95 -2.39 -1.26 22.11
N LEU A 96 -3.48 -0.51 22.02
CA LEU A 96 -4.39 -0.27 23.14
C LEU A 96 -5.39 -1.41 23.34
N ASN A 97 -5.79 -2.08 22.25
CA ASN A 97 -6.88 -3.04 22.22
C ASN A 97 -6.46 -4.39 21.58
N PRO A 98 -5.41 -5.07 22.09
CA PRO A 98 -4.86 -6.27 21.46
C PRO A 98 -5.81 -7.46 21.42
N ASP A 99 -6.77 -7.53 22.35
CA ASP A 99 -7.74 -8.63 22.48
C ASP A 99 -9.13 -8.25 21.91
N ASN A 100 -9.24 -7.13 21.19
CA ASN A 100 -10.52 -6.70 20.62
C ASN A 100 -11.00 -7.70 19.57
N PRO A 101 -12.31 -8.06 19.56
CA PRO A 101 -12.86 -8.99 18.57
C PRO A 101 -12.67 -8.60 17.10
N GLN A 102 -12.45 -7.31 16.81
CA GLN A 102 -12.22 -6.76 15.47
C GLN A 102 -10.72 -6.56 15.15
N ALA A 103 -9.80 -7.06 15.99
CA ALA A 103 -8.37 -6.87 15.79
C ALA A 103 -7.86 -7.51 14.49
N ASP A 104 -8.49 -8.59 14.02
CA ASP A 104 -8.19 -9.22 12.74
C ASP A 104 -8.55 -8.30 11.55
N TRP A 105 -9.71 -7.65 11.58
CA TRP A 105 -10.09 -6.62 10.62
C TRP A 105 -9.10 -5.45 10.63
N VAL A 106 -8.67 -4.98 11.80
CA VAL A 106 -7.70 -3.87 11.89
C VAL A 106 -6.35 -4.24 11.29
N VAL A 107 -5.85 -5.47 11.53
CA VAL A 107 -4.63 -5.97 10.88
C VAL A 107 -4.82 -6.08 9.37
N TYR A 108 -5.97 -6.58 8.91
CA TYR A 108 -6.30 -6.64 7.50
C TYR A 108 -6.29 -5.25 6.86
N MET A 109 -6.89 -4.25 7.51
CA MET A 109 -6.84 -2.85 7.09
C MET A 109 -5.42 -2.30 7.05
N ARG A 110 -4.52 -2.71 7.97
CA ARG A 110 -3.09 -2.33 7.91
C ARG A 110 -2.45 -2.80 6.60
N GLY A 111 -2.66 -4.05 6.23
CA GLY A 111 -2.18 -4.60 4.97
C GLY A 111 -2.75 -3.88 3.75
N LEU A 112 -4.04 -3.52 3.78
CA LEU A 112 -4.67 -2.72 2.73
C LEU A 112 -4.06 -1.32 2.62
N THR A 113 -3.85 -0.64 3.75
CA THR A 113 -3.25 0.69 3.81
C THR A 113 -1.84 0.69 3.21
N HIS A 114 -0.97 -0.24 3.61
CA HIS A 114 0.37 -0.35 3.02
C HIS A 114 0.34 -0.75 1.53
N MET A 115 -0.62 -1.59 1.12
CA MET A 115 -0.80 -1.94 -0.28
C MET A 115 -1.28 -0.73 -1.11
N ALA A 116 -2.13 0.12 -0.53
CA ALA A 116 -2.60 1.35 -1.17
C ALA A 116 -1.49 2.40 -1.31
N GLN A 117 -0.55 2.47 -0.37
CA GLN A 117 0.63 3.34 -0.46
C GLN A 117 1.58 2.98 -1.63
N ASP A 118 1.61 1.72 -2.08
CA ASP A 118 2.33 1.32 -3.29
C ASP A 118 1.60 1.82 -4.55
N ARG A 119 0.27 1.81 -4.49
CA ARG A 119 -0.61 2.33 -5.55
C ARG A 119 -0.60 3.85 -5.54
N SER A 120 -0.93 4.42 -6.69
CA SER A 120 -1.13 5.85 -6.84
C SER A 120 -2.27 5.97 -7.83
N PHE A 121 -3.38 6.56 -7.40
CA PHE A 121 -4.62 6.68 -8.18
C PHE A 121 -4.37 7.13 -9.64
N MET A 122 -3.48 8.11 -9.83
CA MET A 122 -3.10 8.59 -11.17
C MET A 122 -2.46 7.52 -12.07
N HIS A 123 -1.68 6.58 -11.54
CA HIS A 123 -1.02 5.56 -12.37
C HIS A 123 -1.96 4.42 -12.77
N ASP A 124 -2.91 4.06 -11.90
CA ASP A 124 -3.94 3.06 -12.21
C ASP A 124 -4.82 3.56 -13.38
N MET A 125 -5.10 4.86 -13.44
CA MET A 125 -5.84 5.49 -14.54
C MET A 125 -5.09 5.45 -15.90
N PHE A 126 -3.75 5.46 -15.88
CA PHE A 126 -2.93 5.45 -17.11
C PHE A 126 -2.25 4.09 -17.40
N ASN A 127 -2.59 3.04 -16.65
CA ASN A 127 -2.01 1.69 -16.76
C ASN A 127 -0.46 1.70 -16.79
N ILE A 128 0.16 2.61 -16.01
CA ILE A 128 1.61 2.76 -15.99
C ILE A 128 2.20 1.67 -15.09
N ASN A 129 2.96 0.77 -15.69
CA ASN A 129 3.64 -0.29 -14.96
C ASN A 129 4.78 0.31 -14.11
N ARG A 130 4.75 0.06 -12.79
CA ARG A 130 5.64 0.66 -11.78
C ARG A 130 6.51 -0.37 -11.09
N PHE A 131 6.81 -1.49 -11.76
CA PHE A 131 7.58 -2.56 -11.14
C PHE A 131 8.98 -2.14 -10.68
N ASP A 132 9.52 -1.02 -11.14
CA ASP A 132 10.84 -0.44 -10.83
C ASP A 132 10.87 0.53 -9.63
N ARG A 133 9.72 0.98 -9.11
CA ARG A 133 9.65 1.82 -7.89
C ARG A 133 9.88 0.99 -6.63
N ASP A 134 10.51 1.62 -5.62
CA ASP A 134 10.76 1.01 -4.30
C ASP A 134 9.50 0.33 -3.73
N PRO A 135 9.51 -1.01 -3.57
CA PRO A 135 8.34 -1.77 -3.17
C PRO A 135 8.26 -1.93 -1.64
N THR A 136 8.81 -0.98 -0.88
CA THR A 136 8.77 -1.02 0.59
C THR A 136 7.34 -1.13 1.14
N PRO A 137 6.33 -0.36 0.65
CA PRO A 137 4.95 -0.55 1.08
C PRO A 137 4.40 -1.95 0.72
N SER A 138 4.72 -2.47 -0.47
CA SER A 138 4.36 -3.83 -0.87
C SER A 138 4.94 -4.91 0.06
N ARG A 139 6.20 -4.75 0.49
CA ARG A 139 6.84 -5.65 1.47
C ARG A 139 6.15 -5.59 2.83
N GLN A 140 5.75 -4.40 3.25
CA GLN A 140 5.07 -4.21 4.52
C GLN A 140 3.66 -4.83 4.49
N ALA A 141 2.89 -4.54 3.44
CA ALA A 141 1.58 -5.17 3.21
C ALA A 141 1.66 -6.70 3.22
N PHE A 142 2.68 -7.30 2.58
CA PHE A 142 2.87 -8.75 2.60
C PHE A 142 3.08 -9.28 4.02
N LYS A 143 3.87 -8.58 4.85
CA LYS A 143 4.09 -8.95 6.25
C LYS A 143 2.80 -8.84 7.07
N ASP A 144 1.98 -7.83 6.81
CA ASP A 144 0.73 -7.63 7.54
C ASP A 144 -0.32 -8.68 7.21
N PHE A 145 -0.50 -9.01 5.93
CA PHE A 145 -1.35 -10.14 5.54
C PHE A 145 -0.81 -11.47 6.06
N LYS A 146 0.52 -11.67 6.06
CA LYS A 146 1.11 -12.86 6.68
C LYS A 146 0.80 -12.93 8.17
N TYR A 147 0.96 -11.81 8.89
CA TYR A 147 0.66 -11.72 10.32
C TYR A 147 -0.82 -12.02 10.60
N LEU A 148 -1.74 -11.50 9.78
CA LEU A 148 -3.17 -11.83 9.86
C LEU A 148 -3.40 -13.35 9.80
N LEU A 149 -2.84 -14.02 8.80
CA LEU A 149 -3.04 -15.46 8.60
C LEU A 149 -2.41 -16.32 9.68
N GLU A 150 -1.29 -15.88 10.26
CA GLU A 150 -0.60 -16.59 11.34
C GLU A 150 -1.28 -16.36 12.69
N ARG A 151 -1.76 -15.14 12.96
CA ARG A 151 -2.35 -14.76 14.25
C ARG A 151 -3.85 -15.07 14.33
N TYR A 152 -4.57 -14.90 13.23
CA TYR A 152 -6.03 -15.03 13.13
C TYR A 152 -6.40 -15.99 11.97
N PRO A 153 -6.12 -17.30 12.09
CA PRO A 153 -6.33 -18.26 11.01
C PRO A 153 -7.80 -18.41 10.59
N GLU A 154 -8.74 -18.16 11.50
CA GLU A 154 -10.19 -18.23 11.28
C GLU A 154 -10.82 -16.88 10.87
N SER A 155 -10.00 -15.86 10.61
CA SER A 155 -10.49 -14.54 10.17
C SER A 155 -11.24 -14.64 8.84
N GLU A 156 -12.38 -13.96 8.74
CA GLU A 156 -13.16 -13.87 7.50
C GLU A 156 -12.36 -13.25 6.33
N TYR A 157 -11.37 -12.41 6.65
CA TYR A 157 -10.50 -11.74 5.68
C TYR A 157 -9.36 -12.62 5.16
N GLY A 158 -9.20 -13.83 5.69
CA GLY A 158 -8.06 -14.70 5.40
C GLY A 158 -7.97 -15.12 3.92
N ALA A 159 -9.10 -15.37 3.25
CA ALA A 159 -9.09 -15.77 1.84
C ALA A 159 -8.60 -14.64 0.93
N ASP A 160 -9.07 -13.41 1.14
CA ASP A 160 -8.67 -12.24 0.37
C ASP A 160 -7.21 -11.87 0.66
N ALA A 161 -6.79 -11.91 1.93
CA ALA A 161 -5.40 -11.70 2.33
C ALA A 161 -4.43 -12.66 1.61
N LYS A 162 -4.77 -13.96 1.50
CA LYS A 162 -3.99 -14.94 0.73
C LYS A 162 -3.88 -14.56 -0.74
N ALA A 163 -4.98 -14.16 -1.37
CA ALA A 163 -4.98 -13.73 -2.77
C ALA A 163 -4.08 -12.49 -2.98
N ARG A 164 -4.15 -11.51 -2.07
CA ARG A 164 -3.28 -10.33 -2.09
C ARG A 164 -1.82 -10.68 -1.88
N MET A 165 -1.51 -11.62 -0.99
CA MET A 165 -0.13 -12.09 -0.81
C MET A 165 0.45 -12.69 -2.08
N ILE A 166 -0.34 -13.45 -2.86
CA ILE A 166 0.10 -13.97 -4.16
C ILE A 166 0.38 -12.82 -5.13
N PHE A 167 -0.49 -11.82 -5.20
CA PHE A 167 -0.28 -10.61 -6.01
C PHE A 167 1.00 -9.87 -5.60
N LEU A 168 1.17 -9.58 -4.31
CA LEU A 168 2.32 -8.88 -3.75
C LEU A 168 3.62 -9.65 -3.98
N LYS A 169 3.60 -10.97 -3.85
CA LYS A 169 4.75 -11.84 -4.14
C LYS A 169 5.22 -11.70 -5.58
N ASN A 170 4.29 -11.72 -6.54
CA ASN A 170 4.61 -11.50 -7.96
C ASN A 170 5.13 -10.07 -8.21
N ARG A 171 4.50 -9.06 -7.61
CA ARG A 171 4.92 -7.66 -7.68
C ARG A 171 6.37 -7.46 -7.20
N LEU A 172 6.73 -8.10 -6.09
CA LEU A 172 8.08 -8.06 -5.50
C LEU A 172 9.09 -8.80 -6.36
N ALA A 173 8.74 -9.98 -6.87
CA ALA A 173 9.61 -10.75 -7.76
C ALA A 173 9.89 -10.00 -9.07
N ASN A 174 8.88 -9.32 -9.63
CA ASN A 174 9.05 -8.49 -10.84
C ASN A 174 9.97 -7.28 -10.61
N TYR A 175 9.94 -6.64 -9.42
CA TYR A 175 10.88 -5.57 -9.07
C TYR A 175 12.32 -6.07 -9.07
N ASP A 176 12.55 -7.20 -8.42
CA ASP A 176 13.88 -7.78 -8.34
C ASP A 176 14.37 -8.25 -9.73
N LEU A 177 13.47 -8.77 -10.57
CA LEU A 177 13.79 -9.13 -11.96
C LEU A 177 14.19 -7.91 -12.80
N ALA A 178 13.43 -6.81 -12.70
CA ALA A 178 13.78 -5.55 -13.38
C ALA A 178 15.12 -5.00 -12.89
N THR A 179 15.45 -5.19 -11.62
CA THR A 179 16.76 -4.85 -11.04
C THR A 179 17.88 -5.73 -11.60
N ALA A 180 17.64 -7.05 -11.73
CA ALA A 180 18.59 -7.97 -12.34
C ALA A 180 18.86 -7.61 -13.81
N ASP A 181 17.81 -7.34 -14.58
CA ASP A 181 17.91 -6.88 -15.97
C ASP A 181 18.68 -5.55 -16.10
N PHE A 182 18.45 -4.62 -15.18
CA PHE A 182 19.24 -3.39 -15.10
C PHE A 182 20.73 -3.69 -14.88
N TYR A 183 21.09 -4.63 -14.00
CA TYR A 183 22.49 -5.04 -13.80
C TYR A 183 23.09 -5.70 -15.03
N ILE A 184 22.34 -6.52 -15.76
CA ILE A 184 22.77 -7.11 -17.04
C ILE A 184 23.10 -6.00 -18.06
N ARG A 185 22.21 -5.01 -18.23
CA ARG A 185 22.46 -3.87 -19.14
C ARG A 185 23.66 -3.02 -18.75
N ARG A 186 24.04 -3.03 -17.48
CA ARG A 186 25.20 -2.32 -16.93
C ARG A 186 26.47 -3.18 -16.85
N GLU A 187 26.42 -4.40 -17.40
CA GLU A 187 27.52 -5.36 -17.36
C GLU A 187 27.98 -5.72 -15.93
N ALA A 188 27.10 -5.53 -14.95
CA ALA A 188 27.34 -5.86 -13.55
C ALA A 188 26.98 -7.34 -13.28
N TRP A 189 27.70 -8.26 -13.93
CA TRP A 189 27.37 -9.68 -14.00
C TRP A 189 27.17 -10.36 -12.64
N ILE A 190 28.09 -10.13 -11.69
CA ILE A 190 28.00 -10.71 -10.34
C ILE A 190 26.77 -10.18 -9.59
N ALA A 191 26.45 -8.89 -9.72
CA ALA A 191 25.27 -8.31 -9.10
C ALA A 191 23.97 -8.86 -9.70
N ALA A 192 23.94 -9.07 -11.02
CA ALA A 192 22.82 -9.71 -11.70
C ALA A 192 22.62 -11.15 -11.19
N ILE A 193 23.69 -11.95 -11.11
CA ILE A 193 23.62 -13.33 -10.58
C ILE A 193 23.07 -13.35 -9.16
N ASN A 194 23.63 -12.53 -8.26
CA ASN A 194 23.17 -12.47 -6.88
C ASN A 194 21.68 -12.09 -6.77
N ARG A 195 21.22 -11.16 -7.62
CA ARG A 195 19.81 -10.77 -7.66
C ARG A 195 18.93 -11.90 -8.18
N CYS A 196 19.31 -12.57 -9.27
CA CYS A 196 18.57 -13.72 -9.81
C CYS A 196 18.44 -14.85 -8.77
N GLN A 197 19.53 -15.20 -8.09
CA GLN A 197 19.52 -16.21 -7.03
C GLN A 197 18.63 -15.80 -5.85
N GLN A 198 18.60 -14.51 -5.50
CA GLN A 198 17.68 -14.00 -4.50
C GLN A 198 16.21 -14.15 -4.92
N ILE A 199 15.87 -13.87 -6.18
CA ILE A 199 14.51 -14.07 -6.71
C ILE A 199 14.12 -15.54 -6.59
N GLN A 200 14.98 -16.46 -7.05
CA GLN A 200 14.72 -17.90 -7.00
C GLN A 200 14.56 -18.42 -5.56
N ARG A 201 15.30 -17.86 -4.61
CA ARG A 201 15.21 -18.24 -3.19
C ARG A 201 13.95 -17.71 -2.52
N LEU A 202 13.57 -16.45 -2.78
CA LEU A 202 12.45 -15.80 -2.10
C LEU A 202 11.11 -16.07 -2.77
N TYR A 203 11.11 -16.25 -4.10
CA TYR A 203 9.90 -16.32 -4.92
C TYR A 203 9.95 -17.49 -5.95
N PRO A 204 10.31 -18.73 -5.55
CA PRO A 204 10.61 -19.83 -6.47
C PRO A 204 9.46 -20.23 -7.42
N ASP A 205 8.22 -19.98 -7.02
CA ASP A 205 6.96 -20.30 -7.70
C ASP A 205 6.46 -19.19 -8.63
N THR A 206 7.19 -18.07 -8.75
CA THR A 206 6.80 -16.94 -9.60
C THR A 206 7.34 -17.07 -11.02
N GLU A 207 6.66 -16.44 -11.99
CA GLU A 207 7.16 -16.34 -13.36
C GLU A 207 8.51 -15.61 -13.41
N ALA A 208 8.68 -14.57 -12.59
CA ALA A 208 9.92 -13.83 -12.48
C ALA A 208 11.11 -14.70 -12.06
N ALA A 209 10.92 -15.70 -11.19
CA ALA A 209 11.98 -16.64 -10.83
C ALA A 209 12.41 -17.50 -12.03
N ARG A 210 11.46 -17.97 -12.84
CA ARG A 210 11.75 -18.72 -14.07
C ARG A 210 12.48 -17.84 -15.09
N GLN A 211 12.02 -16.62 -15.31
CA GLN A 211 12.66 -15.65 -16.20
C GLN A 211 14.06 -15.24 -15.72
N SER A 212 14.30 -15.19 -14.40
CA SER A 212 15.61 -14.82 -13.83
C SER A 212 16.73 -15.78 -14.25
N LEU A 213 16.42 -17.05 -14.53
CA LEU A 213 17.40 -18.05 -14.98
C LEU A 213 18.04 -17.65 -16.32
N ALA A 214 17.28 -17.04 -17.23
CA ALA A 214 17.80 -16.58 -18.51
C ALA A 214 18.80 -15.43 -18.33
N LEU A 215 18.51 -14.48 -17.43
CA LEU A 215 19.44 -13.40 -17.09
C LEU A 215 20.68 -13.93 -16.38
N GLU A 216 20.51 -14.89 -15.46
CA GLU A 216 21.61 -15.53 -14.75
C GLU A 216 22.54 -16.26 -15.72
N LYS A 217 21.99 -16.97 -16.71
CA LYS A 217 22.74 -17.63 -17.79
C LYS A 217 23.58 -16.62 -18.57
N ILE A 218 22.99 -15.50 -19.02
CA ILE A 218 23.72 -14.45 -19.75
C ILE A 218 24.92 -13.96 -18.93
N ALA A 219 24.74 -13.72 -17.63
CA ALA A 219 25.84 -13.31 -16.76
C ALA A 219 26.94 -14.37 -16.61
N TYR A 220 26.58 -15.65 -16.46
CA TYR A 220 27.57 -16.74 -16.41
C TYR A 220 28.36 -16.89 -17.71
N GLU A 221 27.71 -16.76 -18.86
CA GLU A 221 28.37 -16.79 -20.18
C GLU A 221 29.39 -15.65 -20.29
N LYS A 222 29.04 -14.44 -19.87
CA LYS A 222 29.94 -13.27 -19.87
C LYS A 222 31.15 -13.43 -18.94
N LEU A 223 31.00 -14.22 -17.88
CA LEU A 223 32.06 -14.55 -16.94
C LEU A 223 32.85 -15.82 -17.33
N ASN A 224 32.52 -16.47 -18.45
CA ASN A 224 33.10 -17.74 -18.89
C ASN A 224 32.93 -18.90 -17.88
N LEU A 225 31.82 -18.91 -17.15
CA LEU A 225 31.51 -19.92 -16.12
C LEU A 225 30.67 -21.06 -16.71
N GLN A 226 31.30 -21.91 -17.53
CA GLN A 226 30.60 -22.93 -18.34
C GLN A 226 29.83 -23.97 -17.52
N LYS A 227 30.36 -24.38 -16.37
CA LYS A 227 29.70 -25.34 -15.48
C LYS A 227 28.36 -24.81 -14.97
N GLU A 228 28.33 -23.52 -14.65
CA GLU A 228 27.16 -22.80 -14.17
C GLU A 228 26.16 -22.59 -15.30
N VAL A 229 26.61 -22.26 -16.52
CA VAL A 229 25.77 -22.20 -17.73
C VAL A 229 25.03 -23.53 -17.95
N GLU A 230 25.75 -24.65 -17.98
CA GLU A 230 25.15 -25.98 -18.18
C GLU A 230 24.14 -26.35 -17.08
N ARG A 231 24.43 -25.95 -15.83
CA ARG A 231 23.51 -26.15 -14.71
C ARG A 231 22.23 -25.33 -14.90
N THR A 232 22.36 -24.05 -15.27
CA THR A 232 21.21 -23.17 -15.50
C THR A 232 20.36 -23.65 -16.66
N ASP A 233 20.97 -24.13 -17.75
CA ASP A 233 20.23 -24.74 -18.88
C ASP A 233 19.39 -25.95 -18.46
N LYS A 234 19.92 -26.80 -17.57
CA LYS A 234 19.15 -27.92 -17.00
C LYS A 234 17.98 -27.41 -16.16
N LEU A 235 18.19 -26.39 -15.34
CA LEU A 235 17.12 -25.79 -14.51
C LEU A 235 16.01 -25.16 -15.37
N MET A 236 16.37 -24.45 -16.44
CA MET A 236 15.40 -23.87 -17.39
C MET A 236 14.57 -24.94 -18.09
N LYS A 237 15.17 -26.07 -18.47
CA LYS A 237 14.44 -27.21 -19.06
C LYS A 237 13.46 -27.87 -18.08
N LEU A 238 13.83 -27.93 -16.80
CA LEU A 238 12.96 -28.47 -15.74
C LEU A 238 11.82 -27.49 -15.36
N ASN A 239 12.00 -26.19 -15.60
CA ASN A 239 11.07 -25.13 -15.21
C ASN A 239 10.82 -24.16 -16.37
N PRO A 240 10.14 -24.58 -17.45
CA PRO A 240 9.88 -23.70 -18.58
C PRO A 240 9.10 -22.46 -18.15
N ALA A 241 9.54 -21.29 -18.63
CA ALA A 241 8.76 -20.06 -18.56
C ALA A 241 7.53 -20.21 -19.48
N ASN A 242 6.37 -19.71 -19.04
CA ASN A 242 5.11 -19.79 -19.81
C ASN A 242 5.02 -18.69 -20.87
#